data_AF-A0A820DDW4-F1
#
_entry.id   AF-A0A820DDW4-F1
#
_cell.length_a   1.000
_cell.length_b   1.000
_cell.length_c   1.000
_cell.angle_alpha   90.00
_cell.angle_beta   90.00
_cell.angle_gamma   90.00
#
_symmetry.space_group_name_H-M   'P 1'
#
loop_
_entity.id
_entity.type
_entity.pdbx_description
1 polymer ?
#
loop_
_entity_poly.entity_id
_entity_poly.type
_entity_poly.pdbx_seq_one_letter_code
_entity_poly.pdbx_strand_id
1 'polypeptide(L)'
;IVILLSSNTIAIPSELDRTSVQRLLEYLFLNCTYKNSLVMKSNLDLIKKSIELWNEPNNILPYNEINDLTEDKFNETLLKNMKNSFRTIYAAAAEVVGMLLNVKKLKGQSNERLLEQLSFILKWHSGQTIQDTYITCIYSLQKHYPEIVDKAYMKFYFENKKK
;
A
#
# COMPACT_ATOMS: atom_id res chain seq x y z
N ILE A 1 -19.08 -1.62 -8.08
CA ILE A 1 -17.95 -1.79 -7.13
C ILE A 1 -18.46 -1.83 -5.70
N VAL A 2 -19.09 -0.77 -5.17
CA VAL A 2 -19.64 -0.76 -3.79
C VAL A 2 -20.63 -1.92 -3.56
N ILE A 3 -21.52 -2.19 -4.51
CA ILE A 3 -22.49 -3.30 -4.43
C ILE A 3 -21.82 -4.69 -4.51
N LEU A 4 -20.70 -4.81 -5.22
CA LEU A 4 -19.92 -6.05 -5.31
C LEU A 4 -19.17 -6.30 -3.99
N LEU A 5 -18.47 -5.28 -3.47
CA LEU A 5 -17.74 -5.37 -2.20
C LEU A 5 -18.67 -5.53 -0.99
N SER A 6 -19.91 -5.02 -1.05
CA SER A 6 -20.91 -5.21 0.01
C SER A 6 -21.55 -6.59 0.02
N SER A 7 -21.40 -7.38 -1.06
CA SER A 7 -22.00 -8.72 -1.20
C SER A 7 -21.00 -9.85 -0.94
N ASN A 8 -19.79 -9.54 -0.45
CA ASN A 8 -18.70 -10.49 -0.21
C ASN A 8 -18.99 -11.56 0.86
N THR A 9 -20.06 -11.40 1.66
CA THR A 9 -20.53 -12.45 2.58
C THR A 9 -21.39 -13.51 1.89
N ILE A 10 -21.84 -13.26 0.65
CA ILE A 10 -22.78 -14.11 -0.10
C ILE A 10 -22.12 -14.72 -1.34
N ALA A 11 -21.17 -14.02 -1.96
CA ALA A 11 -20.45 -14.51 -3.14
C ALA A 11 -18.93 -14.26 -3.00
N ILE A 12 -18.17 -15.33 -2.76
CA ILE A 12 -16.72 -15.33 -2.98
C ILE A 12 -16.52 -15.43 -4.50
N PRO A 13 -15.80 -14.48 -5.14
CA PRO A 13 -15.58 -14.53 -6.58
C PRO A 13 -14.92 -15.87 -6.98
N SER A 14 -15.50 -16.54 -7.97
CA SER A 14 -14.98 -17.79 -8.55
C SER A 14 -13.66 -17.55 -9.28
N GLU A 15 -12.94 -18.61 -9.72
CA GLU A 15 -11.71 -18.43 -10.49
C GLU A 15 -11.89 -17.57 -11.75
N LEU A 16 -13.09 -17.56 -12.35
CA LEU A 16 -13.45 -16.76 -13.52
C LEU A 16 -13.51 -15.25 -13.21
N ASP A 17 -13.81 -14.90 -11.96
CA ASP A 17 -13.92 -13.51 -11.50
C ASP A 17 -12.57 -12.89 -11.14
N ARG A 18 -11.51 -13.70 -11.02
CA ARG A 18 -10.15 -13.25 -10.68
C ARG A 18 -9.59 -12.28 -11.72
N THR A 19 -9.80 -12.55 -13.01
CA THR A 19 -9.32 -11.66 -14.08
C THR A 19 -10.06 -10.32 -14.10
N SER A 20 -11.36 -10.33 -13.80
CA SER A 20 -12.18 -9.12 -13.71
C SER A 20 -11.81 -8.27 -12.48
N VAL A 21 -11.56 -8.94 -11.35
CA VAL A 21 -11.03 -8.33 -10.13
C VAL A 21 -9.65 -7.71 -10.37
N GLN A 22 -8.76 -8.44 -11.03
CA GLN A 22 -7.42 -7.98 -11.38
C GLN A 22 -7.46 -6.72 -12.25
N ARG A 23 -8.30 -6.72 -13.30
CA ARG A 23 -8.49 -5.53 -14.16
C ARG A 23 -9.10 -4.35 -13.42
N LEU A 24 -10.01 -4.60 -12.48
CA LEU A 24 -10.62 -3.55 -11.66
C LEU A 24 -9.57 -2.93 -10.72
N LEU A 25 -8.76 -3.76 -10.05
CA LEU A 25 -7.64 -3.29 -9.25
C LEU A 25 -6.72 -2.42 -10.11
N GLU A 26 -6.28 -2.94 -11.25
CA GLU A 26 -5.42 -2.21 -12.19
C GLU A 26 -6.00 -0.85 -12.59
N TYR A 27 -7.29 -0.79 -12.92
CA TYR A 27 -7.96 0.47 -13.24
C TYR A 27 -7.97 1.45 -12.05
N LEU A 28 -8.28 0.97 -10.84
CA LEU A 28 -8.25 1.80 -9.63
C LEU A 28 -6.85 2.31 -9.34
N PHE A 29 -5.82 1.50 -9.58
CA PHE A 29 -4.41 1.87 -9.40
C PHE A 29 -3.92 2.90 -10.40
N LEU A 30 -4.22 2.71 -11.69
CA LEU A 30 -3.87 3.67 -12.74
C LEU A 30 -4.50 5.06 -12.49
N ASN A 31 -5.67 5.09 -11.84
CA ASN A 31 -6.37 6.31 -11.47
C ASN A 31 -6.14 6.75 -10.01
N CYS A 32 -5.17 6.15 -9.32
CA CYS A 32 -4.87 6.46 -7.91
C CYS A 32 -4.13 7.80 -7.74
N THR A 33 -3.68 8.42 -8.83
CA THR A 33 -3.09 9.76 -8.85
C THR A 33 -3.98 10.71 -9.65
N TYR A 34 -4.95 11.33 -8.99
CA TYR A 34 -5.93 12.22 -9.64
C TYR A 34 -5.88 13.62 -9.04
N LYS A 35 -6.28 14.65 -9.79
CA LYS A 35 -6.23 16.05 -9.29
C LYS A 35 -7.12 16.26 -8.06
N ASN A 36 -8.19 15.48 -7.91
CA ASN A 36 -9.12 15.56 -6.79
C ASN A 36 -8.69 14.61 -5.66
N SER A 37 -8.33 15.20 -4.51
CA SER A 37 -7.88 14.48 -3.31
C SER A 37 -8.94 13.55 -2.71
N LEU A 38 -10.24 13.85 -2.87
CA LEU A 38 -11.33 12.98 -2.43
C LEU A 38 -11.41 11.73 -3.28
N VAL A 39 -11.24 11.87 -4.60
CA VAL A 39 -11.21 10.73 -5.54
C VAL A 39 -9.98 9.87 -5.27
N MET A 40 -8.81 10.48 -5.04
CA MET A 40 -7.59 9.75 -4.65
C MET A 40 -7.80 8.92 -3.38
N LYS A 41 -8.39 9.54 -2.34
CA LYS A 41 -8.67 8.85 -1.08
C LYS A 41 -9.67 7.71 -1.29
N SER A 42 -10.76 7.96 -2.00
CA SER A 42 -11.76 6.94 -2.34
C SER A 42 -11.13 5.77 -3.09
N ASN A 43 -10.25 6.04 -4.06
CA ASN A 43 -9.54 4.99 -4.80
C ASN A 43 -8.62 4.18 -3.88
N LEU A 44 -7.87 4.83 -2.99
CA LEU A 44 -7.03 4.16 -1.99
C LEU A 44 -7.86 3.30 -1.01
N ASP A 45 -9.02 3.80 -0.56
CA ASP A 45 -9.93 3.07 0.33
C ASP A 45 -10.54 1.85 -0.37
N LEU A 46 -10.91 1.98 -1.64
CA LEU A 46 -11.40 0.85 -2.46
C LEU A 46 -10.31 -0.19 -2.69
N ILE A 47 -9.07 0.25 -2.97
CA ILE A 47 -7.90 -0.62 -3.09
C ILE A 47 -7.65 -1.37 -1.79
N LYS A 48 -7.61 -0.66 -0.66
CA LYS A 48 -7.43 -1.22 0.67
C LYS A 48 -8.49 -2.30 0.93
N LYS A 49 -9.76 -1.98 0.66
CA LYS A 49 -10.85 -2.91 0.89
C LYS A 49 -10.78 -4.12 -0.02
N SER A 50 -10.33 -3.94 -1.26
CA SER A 50 -10.12 -5.00 -2.22
C SER A 50 -9.01 -5.96 -1.78
N ILE A 51 -7.88 -5.43 -1.29
CA ILE A 51 -6.78 -6.25 -0.74
C ILE A 51 -7.26 -7.01 0.51
N GLU A 52 -7.95 -6.34 1.43
CA GLU A 52 -8.48 -6.98 2.66
C GLU A 52 -9.46 -8.13 2.33
N LEU A 53 -10.39 -7.89 1.40
CA LEU A 53 -11.45 -8.82 1.07
C LEU A 53 -11.01 -9.98 0.16
N TRP A 54 -9.96 -9.80 -0.63
CA TRP A 54 -9.56 -10.79 -1.64
C TRP A 54 -8.21 -11.44 -1.35
N ASN A 55 -7.48 -10.99 -0.32
CA ASN A 55 -6.34 -11.73 0.20
C ASN A 55 -6.80 -12.99 0.96
N GLU A 56 -7.90 -12.94 1.72
CA GLU A 56 -8.52 -14.11 2.34
C GLU A 56 -9.76 -14.53 1.53
N PRO A 57 -9.81 -15.70 0.86
CA PRO A 57 -8.90 -16.87 0.89
C PRO A 57 -7.98 -17.01 -0.36
N ASN A 58 -7.94 -16.02 -1.26
CA ASN A 58 -7.37 -16.20 -2.60
C ASN A 58 -5.92 -15.71 -2.78
N ASN A 59 -5.32 -15.07 -1.77
CA ASN A 59 -3.96 -14.52 -1.82
C ASN A 59 -3.66 -13.80 -3.16
N ILE A 60 -4.54 -12.92 -3.66
CA ILE A 60 -4.32 -12.26 -4.96
C ILE A 60 -3.39 -11.06 -4.74
N LEU A 61 -2.31 -10.98 -5.52
CA LEU A 61 -1.50 -9.75 -5.55
C LEU A 61 -2.23 -8.72 -6.42
N PRO A 62 -2.20 -7.43 -6.04
CA PRO A 62 -2.90 -6.39 -6.77
C PRO A 62 -2.25 -6.03 -8.13
N TYR A 63 -1.22 -6.74 -8.55
CA TYR A 63 -0.50 -6.59 -9.81
C TYR A 63 -0.24 -7.98 -10.43
N ASN A 64 -0.10 -8.02 -11.76
CA ASN A 64 0.16 -9.24 -12.52
C ASN A 64 1.23 -8.95 -13.59
N GLU A 65 2.21 -9.84 -13.74
CA GLU A 65 3.28 -9.70 -14.74
C GLU A 65 2.77 -9.78 -16.20
N ILE A 66 1.53 -10.23 -16.39
CA ILE A 66 0.91 -10.44 -17.70
C ILE A 66 0.32 -9.14 -18.28
N ASN A 67 0.07 -8.11 -17.47
CA ASN A 67 -0.63 -6.88 -17.85
C ASN A 67 0.27 -5.62 -17.79
N ASP A 68 -0.25 -4.46 -18.23
CA ASP A 68 0.48 -3.17 -18.28
C ASP A 68 0.97 -2.64 -16.91
N LEU A 69 0.40 -3.15 -15.82
CA LEU A 69 0.72 -2.76 -14.44
C LEU A 69 1.72 -3.73 -13.82
N THR A 70 3.00 -3.41 -14.02
CA THR A 70 4.10 -4.12 -13.35
C THR A 70 4.14 -3.79 -11.86
N GLU A 71 4.71 -4.71 -11.08
CA GLU A 71 4.99 -4.50 -9.65
C GLU A 71 5.73 -3.16 -9.40
N ASP A 72 6.66 -2.80 -10.28
CA ASP A 72 7.43 -1.57 -10.13
C ASP A 72 6.58 -0.32 -10.31
N LYS A 73 5.77 -0.25 -11.37
CA LYS A 73 4.85 0.88 -11.59
C LYS A 73 3.84 1.01 -10.45
N PHE A 74 3.39 -0.13 -9.93
CA PHE A 74 2.49 -0.21 -8.80
C PHE A 74 3.13 0.41 -7.54
N ASN A 75 4.31 -0.08 -7.17
CA ASN A 75 5.06 0.40 -6.01
C ASN A 75 5.37 1.89 -6.17
N GLU A 76 5.86 2.33 -7.32
CA GLU A 76 6.16 3.74 -7.59
C GLU A 76 4.94 4.65 -7.43
N THR A 77 3.77 4.22 -7.89
CA THR A 77 2.53 5.00 -7.78
C THR A 77 2.10 5.16 -6.32
N LEU A 78 2.15 4.09 -5.52
CA LEU A 78 1.84 4.15 -4.08
C LEU A 78 2.83 5.02 -3.32
N LEU A 79 4.11 4.85 -3.60
CA LEU A 79 5.20 5.61 -3.02
C LEU A 79 5.12 7.10 -3.38
N LYS A 80 4.69 7.43 -4.60
CA LYS A 80 4.39 8.81 -5.00
C LYS A 80 3.22 9.40 -4.19
N ASN A 81 2.18 8.61 -3.94
CA ASN A 81 1.06 9.03 -3.10
C ASN A 81 1.42 9.20 -1.62
N MET A 82 2.42 8.47 -1.12
CA MET A 82 2.98 8.73 0.22
C MET A 82 3.69 10.09 0.31
N LYS A 83 4.25 10.60 -0.79
CA LYS A 83 4.87 11.94 -0.85
C LYS A 83 3.85 13.08 -0.97
N ASN A 84 2.55 12.79 -0.93
CA ASN A 84 1.51 13.79 -1.08
C ASN A 84 1.42 14.69 0.17
N SER A 85 0.95 15.93 0.03
CA SER A 85 0.79 16.89 1.13
C SER A 85 -0.44 16.60 2.00
N PHE A 86 -1.43 15.86 1.49
CA PHE A 86 -2.66 15.58 2.22
C PHE A 86 -2.52 14.37 3.16
N ARG A 87 -2.77 14.59 4.45
CA ARG A 87 -2.72 13.55 5.50
C ARG A 87 -3.53 12.31 5.22
N THR A 88 -4.75 12.51 4.75
CA THR A 88 -5.64 11.40 4.42
C THR A 88 -5.12 10.54 3.26
N ILE A 89 -4.35 11.12 2.33
CA ILE A 89 -3.80 10.42 1.17
C ILE A 89 -2.53 9.67 1.55
N TYR A 90 -1.54 10.35 2.14
CA TYR A 90 -0.29 9.68 2.48
C TYR A 90 -0.50 8.59 3.54
N ALA A 91 -1.43 8.78 4.48
CA ALA A 91 -1.75 7.78 5.49
C ALA A 91 -2.43 6.55 4.88
N ALA A 92 -3.37 6.75 3.94
CA ALA A 92 -4.04 5.66 3.25
C ALA A 92 -3.07 4.90 2.32
N ALA A 93 -2.21 5.62 1.59
CA ALA A 93 -1.16 5.01 0.79
C ALA A 93 -0.18 4.19 1.63
N ALA A 94 0.23 4.69 2.80
CA ALA A 94 1.07 3.99 3.75
C ALA A 94 0.39 2.70 4.27
N GLU A 95 -0.91 2.73 4.56
CA GLU A 95 -1.66 1.51 4.95
C GLU A 95 -1.67 0.47 3.83
N VAL A 96 -1.92 0.88 2.58
CA VAL A 96 -1.91 -0.02 1.42
C VAL A 96 -0.53 -0.64 1.21
N VAL A 97 0.56 0.13 1.37
CA VAL A 97 1.93 -0.40 1.32
C VAL A 97 2.17 -1.43 2.44
N GLY A 98 1.68 -1.14 3.66
CA GLY A 98 1.76 -2.08 4.78
C GLY A 98 1.02 -3.39 4.49
N MET A 99 -0.19 -3.31 3.92
CA MET A 99 -0.93 -4.49 3.48
C MET A 99 -0.15 -5.29 2.42
N LEU A 100 0.42 -4.60 1.43
CA LEU A 100 1.17 -5.25 0.36
C LEU A 100 2.40 -6.02 0.88
N LEU A 101 3.17 -5.40 1.79
CA LEU A 101 4.31 -6.04 2.44
C LEU A 101 3.90 -7.31 3.19
N ASN A 102 2.74 -7.26 3.85
CA ASN A 102 2.19 -8.43 4.55
C ASN A 102 1.80 -9.54 3.56
N VAL A 103 1.08 -9.21 2.47
CA VAL A 103 0.70 -10.19 1.43
C VAL A 103 1.93 -10.88 0.83
N LYS A 104 2.96 -10.11 0.46
CA LYS A 104 4.21 -10.65 -0.07
C LYS A 104 4.92 -11.55 0.93
N LYS A 105 4.96 -11.15 2.21
CA LYS A 105 5.54 -11.96 3.29
C LYS A 105 4.80 -13.29 3.42
N LEU A 106 3.47 -13.29 3.43
CA LEU A 106 2.65 -14.51 3.51
C LEU A 106 2.89 -15.43 2.31
N LYS A 107 3.23 -14.88 1.15
CA LYS A 107 3.61 -15.63 -0.06
C LYS A 107 5.06 -16.09 -0.12
N GLY A 108 5.91 -15.69 0.84
CA GLY A 108 7.35 -15.94 0.78
C GLY A 108 8.07 -15.17 -0.34
N GLN A 109 7.48 -14.11 -0.87
CA GLN A 109 8.12 -13.25 -1.88
C GLN A 109 9.05 -12.23 -1.23
N SER A 110 10.11 -11.83 -1.96
CA SER A 110 11.04 -10.82 -1.47
C SER A 110 10.36 -9.45 -1.34
N ASN A 111 10.55 -8.83 -0.17
CA ASN A 111 10.12 -7.46 0.12
C ASN A 111 11.26 -6.44 -0.01
N GLU A 112 12.49 -6.87 -0.33
CA GLU A 112 13.70 -6.05 -0.21
C GLU A 112 13.62 -4.75 -1.02
N ARG A 113 13.30 -4.84 -2.31
CA ARG A 113 13.21 -3.68 -3.20
C ARG A 113 12.19 -2.64 -2.72
N LEU A 114 11.01 -3.09 -2.31
CA LEU A 114 9.97 -2.20 -1.80
C LEU A 114 10.35 -1.57 -0.45
N LEU A 115 10.99 -2.35 0.44
CA LEU A 115 11.49 -1.86 1.72
C LEU A 115 12.61 -0.82 1.53
N GLU A 116 13.51 -1.01 0.57
CA GLU A 116 14.55 -0.04 0.22
C GLU A 116 13.94 1.28 -0.25
N GLN A 117 13.03 1.23 -1.23
CA GLN A 117 12.33 2.42 -1.74
C GLN A 117 11.53 3.12 -0.64
N LEU A 118 10.82 2.36 0.21
CA LEU A 118 10.10 2.89 1.36
C LEU A 118 11.04 3.57 2.35
N SER A 119 12.21 2.98 2.61
CA SER A 119 13.18 3.56 3.53
C SER A 119 13.71 4.91 3.06
N PHE A 120 13.86 5.11 1.75
CA PHE A 120 14.25 6.39 1.18
C PHE A 120 13.17 7.45 1.39
N ILE A 121 11.90 7.09 1.20
CA ILE A 121 10.76 8.00 1.39
C ILE A 121 10.58 8.36 2.86
N LEU A 122 10.69 7.38 3.75
CA LEU A 122 10.63 7.60 5.19
C LEU A 122 11.78 8.52 5.66
N LYS A 123 13.00 8.35 5.13
CA LYS A 123 14.11 9.28 5.39
C LYS A 123 13.82 10.69 4.89
N TRP A 124 13.27 10.80 3.68
CA TRP A 124 12.86 12.08 3.13
C TRP A 124 11.85 12.78 4.04
N HIS A 125 10.82 12.07 4.51
CA HIS A 125 9.83 12.60 5.46
C HIS A 125 10.43 12.97 6.82
N SER A 126 11.40 12.19 7.33
CA SER A 126 12.09 12.49 8.60
C SER A 126 12.94 13.75 8.52
N GLY A 127 13.41 14.14 7.33
CA GLY A 127 14.13 15.38 7.10
C GLY A 127 13.23 16.59 6.82
N GLN A 128 11.93 16.38 6.62
CA GLN A 128 10.96 17.46 6.51
C GLN A 128 10.58 17.96 7.92
N THR A 129 10.29 19.26 8.04
CA THR A 129 9.86 19.89 9.30
C THR A 129 8.52 19.37 9.85
N ILE A 130 7.78 18.57 9.07
CA ILE A 130 6.48 18.01 9.44
C ILE A 130 6.70 16.60 10.03
N GLN A 131 7.10 16.55 11.30
CA GLN A 131 7.27 15.29 12.06
C GLN A 131 6.00 14.42 12.05
N ASP A 132 4.82 15.04 11.99
CA ASP A 132 3.53 14.36 11.93
C ASP A 132 3.37 13.43 10.71
N THR A 133 3.99 13.78 9.58
CA THR A 133 3.88 12.98 8.35
C THR A 133 4.68 11.68 8.48
N TYR A 134 5.91 11.75 9.01
CA TYR A 134 6.73 10.57 9.25
C TYR A 134 6.05 9.62 10.25
N ILE A 135 5.61 10.16 11.39
CA ILE A 135 4.94 9.38 12.45
C ILE A 135 3.66 8.74 11.91
N THR A 136 2.84 9.49 11.16
CA THR A 136 1.60 8.96 10.59
C THR A 136 1.86 7.85 9.57
N CYS A 137 2.87 7.98 8.69
CA CYS A 137 3.23 6.94 7.73
C CYS A 137 3.69 5.65 8.44
N ILE A 138 4.58 5.76 9.44
CA ILE A 138 5.02 4.61 10.24
C ILE A 138 3.84 3.95 10.95
N TYR A 139 2.98 4.75 11.59
CA TYR A 139 1.78 4.27 12.27
C TYR A 139 0.80 3.56 11.33
N SER A 140 0.64 4.05 10.10
CA SER A 140 -0.19 3.42 9.08
C SER A 140 0.40 2.10 8.55
N LEU A 141 1.72 2.05 8.34
CA LEU A 141 2.42 0.83 7.88
C LEU A 141 2.34 -0.30 8.91
N GLN A 142 2.60 0.00 10.18
CA GLN A 142 2.68 -1.00 11.25
C GLN A 142 1.36 -1.72 11.51
N LYS A 143 0.21 -1.14 11.13
CA LYS A 143 -1.10 -1.78 11.27
C LYS A 143 -1.20 -3.11 10.55
N HIS A 144 -0.46 -3.27 9.45
CA HIS A 144 -0.48 -4.48 8.64
C HIS A 144 0.89 -5.16 8.56
N TYR A 145 1.98 -4.42 8.80
CA TYR A 145 3.34 -4.96 8.75
C TYR A 145 4.18 -4.44 9.93
N PRO A 146 4.03 -5.00 11.15
CA PRO A 146 4.66 -4.48 12.36
C PRO A 146 6.19 -4.54 12.35
N GLU A 147 6.80 -5.47 11.61
CA GLU A 147 8.27 -5.61 11.48
C GLU A 147 8.96 -4.35 10.91
N ILE A 148 8.20 -3.46 10.27
CA ILE A 148 8.75 -2.17 9.80
C ILE A 148 9.22 -1.32 10.97
N VAL A 149 8.57 -1.45 12.12
CA VAL A 149 8.84 -0.67 13.33
C VAL A 149 10.18 -1.09 13.89
N ASP A 150 10.46 -2.39 14.00
CA ASP A 150 11.76 -2.87 14.46
C ASP A 150 12.89 -2.39 13.54
N LYS A 151 12.69 -2.45 12.21
CA LYS A 151 13.67 -1.95 11.24
C LYS A 151 13.85 -0.43 11.31
N ALA A 152 12.77 0.32 11.50
CA ALA A 152 12.79 1.78 11.61
C ALA A 152 13.37 2.27 12.95
N TYR A 153 12.98 1.65 14.06
CA TYR A 153 13.50 1.89 15.41
C TYR A 153 14.97 1.56 15.49
N MET A 154 15.42 0.41 14.98
CA MET A 154 16.84 0.08 14.93
C MET A 154 17.61 1.16 14.17
N LYS A 155 17.11 1.59 13.01
CA LYS A 155 17.76 2.63 12.20
C LYS A 155 17.78 3.99 12.91
N PHE A 156 16.69 4.42 13.52
CA PHE A 156 16.60 5.67 14.28
C PHE A 156 17.49 5.64 15.54
N TYR A 157 17.52 4.52 16.27
CA TYR A 157 18.39 4.31 17.43
C TYR A 157 19.87 4.37 17.02
N PHE A 158 20.27 3.71 15.93
CA PHE A 158 21.64 3.77 15.43
C PHE A 158 22.04 5.14 14.85
N GLU A 159 21.11 5.87 14.21
CA GLU A 159 21.38 7.22 13.68
C GLU A 159 21.52 8.27 14.80
N ASN A 160 20.79 8.13 15.92
CA ASN A 160 20.89 9.05 17.07
C ASN A 160 22.02 8.73 18.04
N LYS A 161 22.59 7.51 18.02
CA LYS A 161 23.77 7.16 18.83
C LYS A 161 25.11 7.58 18.19
N LYS A 162 25.08 8.09 16.95
CA LYS A 162 26.24 8.63 16.22
C LYS A 162 26.42 10.14 16.34
N LYS A 163 25.59 10.81 17.16
CA LYS A 163 25.81 12.18 17.64
C LYS A 163 26.29 12.14 19.08
#